data_AF-A0A496AWK4-F1
#
_entry.id   AF-A0A496AWK4-F1
#
_cell.length_a   1.000
_cell.length_b   1.000
_cell.length_c   1.000
_cell.angle_alpha   90.00
_cell.angle_beta   90.00
_cell.angle_gamma   90.00
#
_symmetry.space_group_name_H-M   'P 1'
#
loop_
_entity.id
_entity.type
_entity.pdbx_description
1 polymer ?
#
loop_
_entity_poly.entity_id
_entity_poly.type
_entity_poly.pdbx_seq_one_letter_code
_entity_poly.pdbx_strand_id
1 'polypeptide(L)'
;MEQQEMEQQEQELKPIRFVILGTPYTIKPTEELTAEAITELIDYVKSLVESYLRRGFDEARVPLLVAFHIADEKRRLQEEFELPLHRMVERLQFAIEEDMEPGSLPVPEDTEAEQTPD
;
A
#
# COMPACT_ATOMS: atom_id res chain seq x y z
N MET A 1 -6.08 13.85 30.40
CA MET A 1 -6.17 13.56 28.96
C MET A 1 -5.35 12.33 28.60
N GLU A 2 -4.18 12.09 29.22
CA GLU A 2 -3.33 10.91 28.94
C GLU A 2 -3.96 9.54 29.25
N GLN A 3 -4.92 9.44 30.19
CA GLN A 3 -5.60 8.16 30.49
C GLN A 3 -6.55 7.70 29.37
N GLN A 4 -7.10 8.63 28.58
CA GLN A 4 -8.00 8.28 27.47
C GLN A 4 -7.24 7.77 26.24
N GLU A 5 -6.01 8.23 26.02
CA GLU A 5 -5.16 7.78 24.90
C GLU A 5 -4.60 6.37 25.14
N MET A 6 -4.21 6.03 26.38
CA MET A 6 -3.76 4.66 26.70
C MET A 6 -4.89 3.62 26.57
N GLU A 7 -6.10 3.94 27.00
CA GLU A 7 -7.25 3.03 26.86
C GLU A 7 -7.70 2.85 25.41
N GLN A 8 -7.54 3.88 24.55
CA GLN A 8 -7.82 3.77 23.11
C GLN A 8 -6.78 2.90 22.41
N GLN A 9 -5.48 3.08 22.68
CA GLN A 9 -4.42 2.21 22.15
C GLN A 9 -4.56 0.75 22.61
N GLU A 10 -4.91 0.51 23.88
CA GLU A 10 -5.18 -0.86 24.36
C GLU A 10 -6.42 -1.49 23.73
N GLN A 11 -7.43 -0.69 23.36
CA GLN A 11 -8.60 -1.19 22.63
C GLN A 11 -8.27 -1.51 21.17
N GLU A 12 -7.43 -0.71 20.52
CA GLU A 12 -6.99 -0.93 19.15
C GLU A 12 -6.17 -2.20 18.95
N LEU A 13 -5.49 -2.70 19.98
CA LEU A 13 -4.67 -3.92 19.92
C LEU A 13 -5.41 -5.19 20.37
N LYS A 14 -6.69 -5.11 20.71
CA LYS A 14 -7.46 -6.28 21.15
C LYS A 14 -7.65 -7.28 20.00
N PRO A 15 -7.45 -8.59 20.25
CA PRO A 15 -7.71 -9.60 19.23
C PRO A 15 -9.18 -9.59 18.78
N ILE A 16 -9.39 -9.45 17.47
CA ILE A 16 -10.71 -9.50 16.85
C ILE A 16 -11.04 -10.95 16.52
N ARG A 17 -12.20 -11.39 16.96
CA ARG A 17 -12.71 -12.76 16.74
C ARG A 17 -13.90 -12.71 15.80
N PHE A 18 -13.93 -13.61 14.83
CA PHE A 18 -15.00 -13.67 13.84
C PHE A 18 -15.17 -15.10 13.32
N VAL A 19 -16.26 -15.35 12.58
CA VAL A 19 -16.59 -16.67 12.03
C VAL A 19 -16.84 -16.53 10.54
N ILE A 20 -16.25 -17.44 9.76
CA ILE A 20 -16.50 -17.59 8.32
C ILE A 20 -16.78 -19.07 8.07
N LEU A 21 -17.91 -19.39 7.43
CA LEU A 21 -18.34 -20.77 7.14
C LEU A 21 -18.30 -21.68 8.39
N GLY A 22 -18.80 -21.19 9.52
CA GLY A 22 -18.79 -21.92 10.80
C GLY A 22 -17.40 -22.10 11.43
N THR A 23 -16.32 -21.67 10.78
CA THR A 23 -14.96 -21.77 11.29
C THR A 23 -14.58 -20.48 12.03
N PRO A 24 -14.19 -20.56 13.31
CA PRO A 24 -13.77 -19.38 14.07
C PRO A 24 -12.33 -18.98 13.72
N TYR A 25 -12.12 -17.68 13.57
CA TYR A 25 -10.83 -17.05 13.31
C TYR A 25 -10.54 -15.96 14.35
N THR A 26 -9.26 -15.66 14.53
CA THR A 26 -8.81 -14.57 15.41
C THR A 26 -7.64 -13.86 14.75
N ILE A 27 -7.73 -12.53 14.66
CA ILE A 27 -6.68 -11.67 14.11
C ILE A 27 -6.34 -10.62 15.16
N LYS A 28 -5.04 -10.38 15.36
CA LYS A 28 -4.55 -9.27 16.18
C LYS A 28 -4.29 -8.07 15.28
N PRO A 29 -4.84 -6.89 15.58
CA PRO A 29 -4.49 -5.66 14.90
C PRO A 29 -3.00 -5.34 15.01
N THR A 30 -2.50 -4.60 14.01
CA THR A 30 -1.14 -4.08 13.95
C THR A 30 -1.18 -2.61 13.54
N GLU A 31 -0.03 -1.92 13.58
CA GLU A 31 0.05 -0.50 13.17
C GLU A 31 -0.40 -0.29 11.71
N GLU A 32 -0.08 -1.23 10.81
CA GLU A 32 -0.46 -1.18 9.40
C GLU A 32 -1.86 -1.76 9.12
N LEU A 33 -2.40 -2.52 10.07
CA LEU A 33 -3.67 -3.24 9.94
C LEU A 33 -4.51 -3.00 11.18
N THR A 34 -5.21 -1.86 11.18
CA THR A 34 -6.02 -1.39 12.31
C THR A 34 -7.24 -2.28 12.55
N ALA A 35 -7.83 -2.17 13.74
CA ALA A 35 -9.03 -2.90 14.10
C ALA A 35 -10.22 -2.62 13.15
N GLU A 36 -10.35 -1.36 12.71
CA GLU A 36 -11.35 -0.93 11.74
C GLU A 36 -11.11 -1.58 10.37
N ALA A 37 -9.87 -1.49 9.85
CA ALA A 37 -9.50 -2.10 8.58
C ALA A 37 -9.73 -3.63 8.59
N ILE A 38 -9.44 -4.30 9.71
CA ILE A 38 -9.73 -5.74 9.88
C ILE A 38 -11.23 -5.99 9.79
N THR A 39 -12.05 -5.17 10.45
CA THR A 39 -13.51 -5.34 10.45
C THR A 39 -14.08 -5.17 9.03
N GLU A 40 -13.63 -4.15 8.30
CA GLU A 40 -14.01 -3.93 6.90
C GLU A 40 -13.61 -5.11 6.01
N LEU A 41 -12.38 -5.62 6.16
CA LEU A 41 -11.92 -6.79 5.41
C LEU A 41 -12.72 -8.06 5.73
N ILE A 42 -13.08 -8.27 7.00
CA ILE A 42 -13.94 -9.39 7.41
C ILE A 42 -15.30 -9.31 6.72
N ASP A 43 -15.92 -8.13 6.74
CA ASP A 43 -17.25 -7.93 6.13
C ASP A 43 -17.20 -8.07 4.61
N TYR A 44 -16.13 -7.57 3.98
CA TYR A 44 -15.88 -7.80 2.56
C TYR A 44 -15.78 -9.29 2.23
N VAL A 45 -14.94 -10.04 2.95
CA VAL A 45 -14.78 -11.49 2.73
C VAL A 45 -16.09 -12.23 2.96
N LYS A 46 -16.84 -11.92 4.02
CA LYS A 46 -18.16 -12.52 4.28
C LYS A 46 -19.13 -12.26 3.13
N SER A 47 -19.18 -11.04 2.62
CA SER A 47 -20.05 -10.68 1.49
C SER A 47 -19.74 -11.49 0.23
N LEU A 48 -18.45 -11.72 -0.06
CA LEU A 48 -18.02 -12.55 -1.18
C LEU A 48 -18.40 -14.02 -0.97
N VAL A 49 -18.13 -14.56 0.23
CA VAL A 49 -18.52 -15.92 0.60
C VAL A 49 -20.03 -16.12 0.40
N GLU A 50 -20.85 -15.23 0.95
CA GLU A 50 -22.31 -15.29 0.78
C GLU A 50 -22.73 -15.21 -0.69
N SER A 51 -22.08 -14.34 -1.49
CA SER A 51 -22.36 -14.20 -2.92
C SER A 51 -22.10 -15.51 -3.67
N TYR A 52 -20.97 -16.17 -3.42
CA TYR A 52 -20.68 -17.47 -4.03
C TYR A 52 -21.65 -18.57 -3.55
N LEU A 53 -22.01 -18.58 -2.27
CA LEU A 53 -23.01 -19.54 -1.77
C LEU A 53 -24.38 -19.33 -2.44
N ARG A 54 -24.85 -18.09 -2.58
CA ARG A 54 -26.11 -17.76 -3.27
C ARG A 54 -26.10 -18.17 -4.74
N ARG A 55 -24.92 -18.24 -5.37
CA ARG A 55 -24.73 -18.74 -6.74
C ARG A 55 -24.69 -20.26 -6.84
N GLY A 56 -24.81 -20.98 -5.72
CA GLY A 56 -24.87 -22.45 -5.66
C GLY A 56 -23.50 -23.14 -5.64
N PHE A 57 -22.43 -22.42 -5.31
CA PHE A 57 -21.12 -23.04 -5.12
C PHE A 57 -21.05 -23.80 -3.80
N ASP A 58 -20.35 -24.94 -3.82
CA ASP A 58 -20.12 -25.80 -2.66
C ASP A 58 -19.25 -25.08 -1.60
N GLU A 59 -19.68 -25.15 -0.33
CA GLU A 59 -19.00 -24.53 0.82
C GLU A 59 -17.52 -24.92 0.90
N ALA A 60 -17.15 -26.16 0.53
CA ALA A 60 -15.76 -26.60 0.53
C ALA A 60 -14.88 -25.89 -0.51
N ARG A 61 -15.48 -25.35 -1.58
CA ARG A 61 -14.78 -24.69 -2.70
C ARG A 61 -14.80 -23.17 -2.59
N VAL A 62 -15.79 -22.61 -1.88
CA VAL A 62 -15.97 -21.16 -1.75
C VAL A 62 -14.72 -20.44 -1.22
N PRO A 63 -14.02 -20.91 -0.16
CA PRO A 63 -12.82 -20.23 0.33
C PRO A 63 -11.75 -20.01 -0.75
N LEU A 64 -11.54 -21.03 -1.59
CA LEU A 64 -10.55 -20.95 -2.67
C LEU A 64 -11.00 -19.97 -3.76
N LEU A 65 -12.28 -19.98 -4.12
CA LEU A 65 -12.84 -19.03 -5.10
C LEU A 65 -12.74 -17.58 -4.61
N VAL A 66 -13.03 -17.34 -3.33
CA VAL A 66 -12.91 -16.03 -2.72
C VAL A 66 -11.45 -15.56 -2.71
N ALA A 67 -10.50 -16.43 -2.35
CA ALA A 67 -9.08 -16.10 -2.41
C ALA A 67 -8.62 -15.74 -3.83
N PHE A 68 -9.01 -16.50 -4.85
CA PHE A 68 -8.70 -16.18 -6.24
C PHE A 68 -9.35 -14.88 -6.71
N HIS A 69 -10.58 -14.60 -6.28
CA HIS A 69 -11.26 -13.35 -6.60
C HIS A 69 -10.47 -12.14 -6.07
N ILE A 70 -10.06 -12.19 -4.80
CA ILE A 70 -9.27 -11.12 -4.16
C ILE A 70 -7.91 -10.97 -4.85
N ALA A 71 -7.26 -12.08 -5.20
CA ALA A 71 -5.97 -12.04 -5.90
C ALA A 71 -6.09 -11.41 -7.31
N ASP A 72 -7.14 -11.74 -8.06
CA ASP A 72 -7.37 -11.15 -9.38
C ASP A 72 -7.71 -9.66 -9.27
N GLU A 73 -8.50 -9.26 -8.28
CA GLU A 73 -8.78 -7.85 -7.99
C GLU A 73 -7.51 -7.07 -7.66
N LYS A 74 -6.65 -7.61 -6.79
CA LYS A 74 -5.34 -7.00 -6.48
C LYS A 74 -4.48 -6.87 -7.71
N ARG A 75 -4.41 -7.89 -8.56
CA ARG A 75 -3.66 -7.82 -9.83
C ARG A 75 -4.17 -6.70 -10.74
N ARG A 76 -5.50 -6.56 -10.89
CA ARG A 76 -6.09 -5.48 -11.71
C ARG A 76 -5.76 -4.10 -11.17
N LEU A 77 -5.81 -3.91 -9.85
CA LEU A 77 -5.44 -2.65 -9.21
C LEU A 77 -3.95 -2.32 -9.45
N GLN A 78 -3.06 -3.31 -9.37
CA GLN A 78 -1.64 -3.10 -9.68
C GLN A 78 -1.43 -2.73 -11.17
N GLU A 79 -2.16 -3.38 -12.08
CA GLU A 79 -2.15 -3.07 -13.51
C GLU A 79 -2.66 -1.66 -13.81
N GLU A 80 -3.68 -1.20 -13.09
CA GLU A 80 -4.30 0.11 -13.28
C GLU A 80 -3.47 1.25 -12.71
N PHE A 81 -2.89 1.08 -11.51
CA PHE A 81 -2.28 2.19 -10.76
C PHE A 81 -0.76 2.11 -10.67
N GLU A 82 -0.17 0.95 -10.38
CA GLU A 82 1.26 0.85 -10.08
C GLU A 82 2.12 0.82 -11.35
N LEU A 83 1.69 0.07 -12.36
CA LEU A 83 2.42 -0.06 -13.62
C LEU A 83 2.60 1.27 -14.37
N PRO A 84 1.57 2.13 -14.49
CA PRO A 84 1.72 3.45 -15.09
C PRO A 84 2.60 4.38 -14.27
N LEU A 85 2.47 4.38 -12.95
CA LEU A 85 3.28 5.22 -12.05
C LEU A 85 4.75 4.85 -12.12
N HIS A 86 5.08 3.55 -12.10
CA HIS A 86 6.46 3.07 -12.24
C HIS A 86 7.10 3.57 -13.53
N ARG A 87 6.38 3.47 -14.66
CA ARG A 87 6.85 3.98 -15.96
C ARG A 87 7.03 5.50 -15.97
N MET A 88 6.20 6.25 -15.25
CA MET A 88 6.35 7.70 -15.14
C MET A 88 7.56 8.07 -14.28
N VAL A 89 7.81 7.37 -13.19
CA VAL A 89 8.99 7.57 -12.33
C VAL A 89 10.27 7.22 -13.10
N GLU A 90 10.32 6.10 -13.82
CA GLU A 90 11.47 5.73 -14.67
C GLU A 90 11.76 6.80 -15.73
N ARG A 91 10.73 7.36 -16.38
CA ARG A 91 10.90 8.46 -17.33
C ARG A 91 11.43 9.73 -16.70
N LEU A 92 10.99 10.05 -15.48
CA LEU A 92 11.50 11.21 -14.74
C LEU A 92 12.95 11.00 -14.31
N GLN A 93 13.31 9.81 -13.84
CA GLN A 93 14.69 9.47 -13.51
C GLN A 93 15.60 9.58 -14.73
N PHE A 94 15.16 9.05 -15.87
CA PHE A 94 15.90 9.15 -17.13
C PHE A 94 16.08 10.61 -17.59
N ALA A 95 15.03 11.43 -17.53
CA ALA A 95 15.12 12.85 -17.90
C ALA A 95 16.04 13.65 -16.97
N ILE A 96 16.05 13.33 -15.67
CA ILE A 96 16.95 13.97 -14.68
C ILE A 96 18.41 13.52 -14.89
N GLU A 97 18.64 12.28 -15.31
CA GLU A 97 19.97 11.78 -15.67
C GLU A 97 20.48 12.40 -16.99
N GLU A 98 19.62 12.61 -17.99
CA GLU A 98 19.97 13.33 -19.24
C GLU A 98 20.31 14.82 -19.00
N ASP A 99 19.59 15.51 -18.11
CA ASP A 99 19.91 16.90 -17.74
C ASP A 99 21.22 17.03 -16.91
N MET A 100 21.77 15.91 -16.43
CA MET A 100 23.06 15.82 -15.73
C MET A 100 24.19 15.26 -16.60
N GLU A 101 24.17 15.52 -17.91
CA GLU A 101 25.35 15.35 -18.76
C GLU A 101 26.56 16.13 -18.16
N PRO A 102 27.73 15.49 -17.98
CA PRO A 102 28.91 16.09 -17.36
C PRO A 102 29.58 17.08 -18.33
N GLY A 103 29.00 18.27 -18.46
CA GLY A 103 29.52 19.35 -19.29
C GLY A 103 28.93 20.73 -19.02
N SER A 104 27.89 20.83 -18.21
CA SER A 104 27.09 22.07 -18.03
C SER A 104 27.39 22.83 -16.74
N LEU A 105 28.48 22.53 -16.03
CA LEU A 105 28.92 23.39 -14.94
C LEU A 105 29.60 24.62 -15.56
N PRO A 106 29.09 25.85 -15.30
CA PRO A 106 29.82 27.05 -15.70
C PRO A 106 31.17 27.04 -14.96
N VAL A 107 32.25 27.01 -15.73
CA VAL A 107 33.60 27.23 -15.22
C VAL A 107 33.59 28.59 -14.53
N PRO A 108 33.94 28.71 -13.23
CA PRO A 108 34.19 30.02 -12.66
C PRO A 108 35.38 30.63 -13.41
N GLU A 109 35.16 31.76 -14.08
CA GLU A 109 36.26 32.57 -14.59
C GLU A 109 37.11 33.03 -13.40
N ASP A 110 38.18 32.30 -13.12
CA ASP A 110 39.33 32.81 -12.38
C ASP A 110 39.94 33.94 -13.20
N THR A 111 39.45 35.16 -13.00
CA THR A 111 40.15 36.37 -13.42
C THR A 111 41.18 36.71 -12.34
N GLU A 112 42.34 36.07 -12.40
CA GLU A 112 43.56 36.63 -11.82
C GLU A 112 44.03 37.80 -12.70
N ALA A 113 44.19 38.99 -12.11
CA ALA A 113 45.39 39.81 -12.26
C ALA A 113 45.23 41.15 -11.49
N GLU A 114 45.84 41.17 -10.31
CA GLU A 114 46.46 42.34 -9.70
C GLU A 114 47.09 43.28 -10.74
N GLN A 115 46.69 44.56 -10.77
CA GLN A 115 47.57 45.67 -11.14
C GLN A 115 47.23 46.91 -10.30
N THR A 116 48.03 47.15 -9.28
CA THR A 116 48.22 48.45 -8.64
C THR A 116 49.08 49.34 -9.55
N PRO A 117 48.77 50.63 -9.72
CA PRO A 117 49.79 51.59 -10.11
C PRO A 117 50.13 52.57 -8.96
N ASP A 118 51.41 52.91 -8.91
CA ASP A 118 52.10 53.95 -8.12
C ASP A 118 51.46 55.35 -8.24
#